data_AF-A0A3N9V1Z3-F1
#
_entry.id   AF-A0A3N9V1Z3-F1
#
_cell.length_a   1.000
_cell.length_b   1.000
_cell.length_c   1.000
_cell.angle_alpha   90.00
_cell.angle_beta   90.00
_cell.angle_gamma   90.00
#
_symmetry.space_group_name_H-M   'P 1'
#
loop_
_entity.id
_entity.type
_entity.pdbx_description
1 polymer ?
#
loop_
_entity_poly.entity_id
_entity_poly.type
_entity_poly.pdbx_seq_one_letter_code
_entity_poly.pdbx_strand_id
1 'polypeptide(L)' 'NGKSFKCPSCSWSGDADFNGAKNIALLGRYVDRPGGSEGLPNIKVVLSGLQKAHGL' A
#
# COMPACT_ATOMS: atom_id res chain seq x y z
N ASN A 1 -17.40 9.22 -7.40
CA ASN A 1 -17.45 7.77 -7.62
C ASN A 1 -16.01 7.28 -7.68
N GLY A 2 -15.60 6.47 -6.69
CA GLY A 2 -14.19 6.24 -6.31
C GLY A 2 -13.30 5.68 -7.41
N LYS A 3 -12.00 5.99 -7.35
CA LYS A 3 -10.99 5.47 -8.28
C LYS A 3 -10.82 3.97 -8.06
N SER A 4 -10.70 3.18 -9.13
CA SER A 4 -10.34 1.77 -9.03
C SER A 4 -8.83 1.57 -9.11
N PHE A 5 -8.33 0.55 -8.42
CA PHE A 5 -6.97 0.05 -8.55
C PHE A 5 -6.99 -1.32 -9.23
N LYS A 6 -6.02 -1.57 -10.11
CA LYS A 6 -5.73 -2.88 -10.66
C LYS A 6 -4.25 -3.17 -10.43
N CYS A 7 -3.99 -4.27 -9.76
CA CYS A 7 -2.65 -4.75 -9.50
C CYS A 7 -1.97 -5.13 -10.84
N PRO A 8 -0.79 -4.60 -11.18
CA PRO A 8 -0.10 -4.96 -12.42
C PRO A 8 0.59 -6.32 -12.35
N SER A 9 0.77 -6.87 -11.15
CA SER A 9 1.52 -8.11 -10.89
C SER A 9 0.68 -9.21 -10.23
N CYS A 10 -0.62 -8.98 -10.08
CA CYS A 10 -1.53 -9.91 -9.44
C CYS A 10 -2.97 -9.71 -9.95
N SER A 11 -3.85 -10.67 -9.67
CA SER A 11 -5.23 -10.65 -10.18
C SER A 11 -6.18 -9.80 -9.33
N TRP A 12 -5.66 -8.97 -8.41
CA TRP A 12 -6.48 -8.13 -7.55
C TRP A 12 -6.90 -6.84 -8.24
N SER A 13 -8.18 -6.50 -8.16
CA SER A 13 -8.73 -5.21 -8.56
C SER A 13 -9.88 -4.83 -7.64
N GLY A 14 -10.01 -3.54 -7.34
CA GLY A 14 -11.04 -3.05 -6.43
C GLY A 14 -10.94 -1.55 -6.19
N ASP A 15 -11.61 -1.09 -5.14
CA ASP A 15 -11.57 0.29 -4.70
C ASP A 15 -10.15 0.70 -4.27
N ALA A 16 -9.69 1.85 -4.77
CA ALA A 16 -8.32 2.31 -4.52
C ALA A 16 -8.10 2.78 -3.07
N ASP A 17 -9.12 3.37 -2.45
CA ASP A 17 -9.02 3.86 -1.07
C ASP A 17 -8.93 2.67 -0.10
N PHE A 18 -9.72 1.62 -0.35
CA PHE A 18 -9.61 0.33 0.37
C PHE A 18 -8.24 -0.33 0.18
N ASN A 19 -7.68 -0.32 -1.04
CA ASN A 19 -6.33 -0.81 -1.28
C ASN A 19 -5.27 -0.02 -0.51
N GLY A 20 -5.42 1.31 -0.52
CA GLY A 20 -4.55 2.23 0.20
C GLY A 20 -4.55 1.96 1.70
N ALA A 21 -5.75 1.86 2.30
CA ALA A 21 -5.93 1.59 3.72
C ALA A 21 -5.27 0.26 4.15
N LYS A 22 -5.43 -0.81 3.35
CA LYS A 22 -4.78 -2.11 3.62
C LYS A 22 -3.25 -2.03 3.61
N ASN A 23 -2.67 -1.32 2.65
CA ASN A 23 -1.22 -1.17 2.55
C ASN A 23 -0.66 -0.34 3.72
N ILE A 24 -1.35 0.73 4.13
CA ILE A 24 -0.96 1.53 5.31
C ILE A 24 -1.02 0.69 6.58
N ALA A 25 -2.12 -0.06 6.79
CA ALA A 25 -2.25 -0.93 7.96
C ALA A 25 -1.14 -1.99 8.02
N LEU A 26 -0.78 -2.58 6.88
CA LEU A 26 0.33 -3.52 6.78
C LEU A 26 1.67 -2.88 7.18
N LEU A 27 1.97 -1.66 6.70
CA LEU A 27 3.18 -0.92 7.07
C LEU A 27 3.24 -0.58 8.55
N GLY A 28 2.13 -0.12 9.12
CA GLY A 28 2.03 0.24 10.54
C GLY A 28 2.49 -0.91 11.46
N ARG A 29 2.16 -2.16 11.11
CA ARG A 29 2.59 -3.35 11.87
C ARG A 29 4.11 -3.54 11.97
N TYR A 30 4.87 -3.01 11.02
CA TYR A 30 6.34 -3.07 11.06
C TYR A 30 6.92 -1.91 11.87
N VAL A 31 6.33 -0.71 11.73
CA VAL A 31 6.74 0.47 12.49
C VAL A 31 6.52 0.29 13.99
N ASP A 32 5.42 -0.35 14.39
CA ASP A 32 5.05 -0.56 15.81
C ASP A 32 5.85 -1.69 16.50
N ARG A 33 6.81 -2.31 15.83
CA ARG A 33 7.54 -3.48 16.34
C ARG A 33 8.98 -3.10 16.71
N PRO A 34 9.59 -3.71 17.75
CA PRO A 34 11.01 -3.51 18.04
C PRO A 34 11.87 -3.86 16.81
N GLY A 35 12.77 -2.95 16.42
CA GLY A 35 13.54 -3.01 15.15
C GLY A 35 12.93 -2.18 14.01
N GLY A 36 11.71 -1.64 14.18
CA GLY A 36 11.08 -0.68 13.28
C GLY A 36 11.09 -1.14 11.82
N SER A 37 11.75 -0.35 10.97
CA SER A 37 11.80 -0.58 9.53
C SER A 37 12.61 -1.80 9.09
N GLU A 38 13.38 -2.44 9.97
CA GLU A 38 14.26 -3.55 9.57
C GLU A 38 13.50 -4.80 9.06
N GLY A 39 12.23 -4.95 9.41
CA GLY A 39 11.37 -6.01 8.89
C GLY A 39 10.56 -5.62 7.65
N LEU A 40 10.65 -4.37 7.18
CA LEU A 40 9.80 -3.90 6.08
C LEU A 40 10.11 -4.67 4.80
N PRO A 41 9.08 -5.19 4.10
CA PRO A 41 9.27 -5.64 2.73
C PRO A 41 9.75 -4.46 1.88
N ASN A 42 10.43 -4.75 0.76
CA ASN A 42 10.95 -3.72 -0.14
C ASN A 42 9.89 -2.63 -0.39
N ILE A 43 10.24 -1.39 -0.04
CA ILE A 43 9.30 -0.25 -0.07
C ILE A 43 8.63 -0.08 -1.44
N LYS A 44 9.28 -0.48 -2.55
CA LYS A 44 8.69 -0.45 -3.91
C LYS A 44 7.51 -1.42 -4.05
N VAL A 45 7.53 -2.56 -3.37
CA VAL A 45 6.42 -3.54 -3.39
C VAL A 45 5.19 -2.98 -2.70
N VAL A 46 5.38 -2.19 -1.65
CA VAL A 46 4.27 -1.56 -0.94
C VAL A 46 3.77 -0.31 -1.67
N LEU A 47 4.68 0.52 -2.16
CA LEU A 47 4.36 1.75 -2.89
C LEU A 47 3.69 1.48 -4.25
N SER A 48 3.89 0.31 -4.87
CA SER A 48 3.18 -0.05 -6.11
C SER A 48 1.67 -0.25 -5.88
N GLY A 49 1.25 -0.53 -4.64
CA GLY A 49 -0.15 -0.60 -4.23
C GLY A 49 -0.72 0.75 -3.78
N LEU A 50 0.11 1.71 -3.39
CA LEU A 50 -0.35 3.03 -2.97
C LEU A 50 -0.54 3.92 -4.20
N GLN A 51 -1.77 4.40 -4.43
CA GLN A 51 -1.97 5.42 -5.45
C GLN A 51 -1.14 6.67 -5.07
N LYS A 52 -0.36 7.17 -6.03
CA LYS A 52 0.32 8.47 -5.89
C LYS A 52 -0.75 9.51 -5.58
N ALA A 53 -0.55 10.32 -4.55
CA ALA A 53 -1.30 11.55 -4.40
C ALA A 53 -1.11 12.36 -5.69
N HIS A 54 -2.19 12.64 -6.41
CA HIS A 54 -2.13 13.54 -7.54
C HIS A 54 -1.85 14.91 -6.95
N GLY A 55 -0.67 15.47 -7.26
CA GLY A 55 -0.36 16.86 -6.91
C GLY A 55 -1.44 17.77 -7.51
N LEU A 56 -1.92 18.70 -6.70
CA LEU A 56 -2.73 19.83 -7.15
C LEU A 56 -1.98 20.64 -8.21
#